data_AF-A0A9P1A1Y1-F1
#
_entry.id   AF-A0A9P1A1Y1-F1
#
_cell.length_a   1.000
_cell.length_b   1.000
_cell.length_c   1.000
_cell.angle_alpha   90.00
_cell.angle_beta   90.00
_cell.angle_gamma   90.00
#
_symmetry.space_group_name_H-M   'P 1'
#
loop_
_entity.id
_entity.type
_entity.pdbx_description
1 polymer ?
#
loop_
_entity_poly.entity_id
_entity_poly.type
_entity_poly.pdbx_seq_one_letter_code
_entity_poly.pdbx_strand_id
1 'polypeptide(L)'
;MGGKGGKYYIVSDSSDLDTMNPKQGTLRHAVIQTEPLWIVFSADMTINLKHELIFNSYKTVDGRGANVHITGNGCITIQYITNVIIHNVHIYHCLPSGNVQIRSSPTHVGWRGRSDGDGISIFSSRNIWIDHCDLSKCTDGLIDVIMGSTAITISNSYFTHHDEVMLLGHVDGNVPDSGMQRSITLEKDACKECRGAEEDIFTWSTMTTPSGKCMP
;
A
#
# COMPACT_ATOMS: atom_id res chain seq x y z
N MET A 1 -2.77 2.23 16.44
CA MET A 1 -2.82 1.90 15.01
C MET A 1 -1.53 1.20 14.62
N GLY A 2 -1.56 0.42 13.54
CA GLY A 2 -0.42 -0.39 13.09
C GLY A 2 -0.06 -1.49 14.09
N GLY A 3 1.23 -1.81 14.15
CA GLY A 3 1.82 -2.78 15.07
C GLY A 3 2.18 -2.23 16.45
N LYS A 4 1.68 -1.04 16.84
CA LYS A 4 1.99 -0.43 18.14
C LYS A 4 1.69 -1.39 19.30
N GLY A 5 2.66 -1.57 20.21
CA GLY A 5 2.57 -2.51 21.33
C GLY A 5 2.88 -3.96 20.97
N GLY A 6 3.06 -4.25 19.68
CA GLY A 6 3.58 -5.50 19.16
C GLY A 6 5.09 -5.64 19.32
N LYS A 7 5.60 -6.82 18.96
CA LYS A 7 7.05 -7.07 18.92
C LYS A 7 7.66 -6.44 17.68
N TYR A 8 8.96 -6.14 17.77
CA TYR A 8 9.74 -5.81 16.59
C TYR A 8 10.01 -7.06 15.77
N TYR A 9 9.85 -6.96 14.46
CA TYR A 9 10.29 -7.96 13.49
C TYR A 9 11.34 -7.30 12.60
N ILE A 10 12.55 -7.85 12.57
CA ILE A 10 13.64 -7.32 11.74
C ILE A 10 13.68 -8.11 10.44
N VAL A 11 13.42 -7.45 9.32
CA VAL A 11 13.65 -8.00 7.99
C VAL A 11 15.16 -7.99 7.72
N SER A 12 15.70 -9.18 7.52
CA SER A 12 17.13 -9.41 7.26
C SER A 12 17.38 -10.21 5.97
N ASP A 13 16.31 -10.59 5.28
CA ASP A 13 16.35 -11.34 4.05
C ASP A 13 15.39 -10.67 3.06
N SER A 14 15.94 -10.07 2.00
CA SER A 14 15.15 -9.34 1.00
C SER A 14 14.50 -10.25 -0.05
N SER A 15 14.73 -11.57 0.04
CA SER A 15 14.20 -12.53 -0.92
C SER A 15 12.70 -12.76 -0.74
N ASP A 16 12.04 -13.09 -1.85
CA ASP A 16 10.62 -13.45 -1.89
C ASP A 16 10.40 -14.72 -2.73
N LEU A 17 11.12 -15.80 -2.42
CA LEU A 17 11.22 -16.95 -3.33
C LEU A 17 10.01 -17.88 -3.33
N ASP A 18 9.31 -18.00 -2.21
CA ASP A 18 8.17 -18.91 -2.01
C ASP A 18 6.99 -18.15 -1.39
N THR A 19 5.92 -18.00 -2.17
CA THR A 19 4.69 -17.30 -1.76
C THR A 19 3.80 -18.12 -0.83
N MET A 20 4.00 -19.44 -0.79
CA MET A 20 3.25 -20.38 0.04
C MET A 20 3.97 -20.68 1.35
N ASN A 21 5.30 -20.63 1.40
CA ASN A 21 6.09 -20.90 2.61
C ASN A 21 7.19 -19.84 2.79
N PRO A 22 6.79 -18.58 3.08
CA PRO A 22 7.76 -17.50 3.21
C PRO A 22 8.71 -17.77 4.39
N LYS A 23 10.00 -17.59 4.13
CA LYS A 23 11.07 -17.83 5.10
C LYS A 23 11.06 -16.77 6.20
N GLN A 24 11.25 -17.20 7.46
CA GLN A 24 11.46 -16.25 8.56
C GLN A 24 12.66 -15.33 8.27
N GLY A 25 12.52 -14.05 8.62
CA GLY A 25 13.47 -12.99 8.26
C GLY A 25 13.09 -12.22 7.00
N THR A 26 12.14 -12.71 6.19
CA THR A 26 11.61 -11.99 5.02
C THR A 26 10.44 -11.08 5.39
N LEU A 27 10.17 -10.07 4.54
CA LEU A 27 9.01 -9.20 4.66
C LEU A 27 7.69 -9.97 4.50
N ARG A 28 7.60 -10.89 3.53
CA ARG A 28 6.40 -11.74 3.32
C ARG A 28 6.04 -12.54 4.56
N HIS A 29 7.04 -13.13 5.21
CA HIS A 29 6.78 -13.82 6.47
C HIS A 29 6.29 -12.87 7.56
N ALA A 30 6.84 -11.66 7.67
CA ALA A 30 6.47 -10.69 8.69
C ALA A 30 5.01 -10.23 8.58
N VAL A 31 4.58 -9.83 7.38
CA VAL A 31 3.29 -9.16 7.18
C VAL A 31 2.08 -10.08 7.38
N ILE A 32 2.26 -11.40 7.23
CA ILE A 32 1.18 -12.37 7.39
C ILE A 32 0.93 -12.79 8.85
N GLN A 33 1.85 -12.50 9.77
CA GLN A 33 1.74 -12.98 11.16
C GLN A 33 0.46 -12.49 11.85
N THR A 34 -0.05 -13.26 12.81
CA THR A 34 -1.32 -12.93 13.48
C THR A 34 -1.12 -11.84 14.53
N GLU A 35 -0.02 -11.86 15.28
CA GLU A 35 0.26 -10.83 16.28
C GLU A 35 0.52 -9.45 15.65
N PRO A 36 0.30 -8.37 16.42
CA PRO A 36 0.77 -7.05 16.04
C PRO A 36 2.30 -7.04 15.90
N LEU A 37 2.81 -6.47 14.79
CA LEU A 37 4.25 -6.38 14.55
C LEU A 37 4.66 -4.99 14.07
N TRP A 38 5.75 -4.50 14.64
CA TRP A 38 6.49 -3.35 14.13
C TRP A 38 7.66 -3.87 13.30
N ILE A 39 7.52 -3.83 11.99
CA ILE A 39 8.44 -4.42 11.02
C ILE A 39 9.46 -3.36 10.62
N VAL A 40 10.73 -3.62 10.86
CA VAL A 40 11.87 -2.76 10.51
C VAL A 40 12.87 -3.52 9.65
N PHE A 41 13.85 -2.81 9.11
CA PHE A 41 14.81 -3.36 8.16
C PHE A 41 16.23 -3.25 8.72
N SER A 42 17.01 -4.33 8.58
CA SER A 42 18.39 -4.38 9.11
C SER A 42 19.41 -3.64 8.25
N ALA A 43 19.09 -3.40 6.98
CA ALA A 43 19.92 -2.69 6.00
C ALA A 43 19.06 -2.22 4.83
N ASP A 44 19.63 -1.39 3.98
CA ASP A 44 19.10 -1.07 2.65
C ASP A 44 18.78 -2.36 1.89
N MET A 45 17.62 -2.41 1.25
CA MET A 45 17.24 -3.59 0.48
C MET A 45 16.25 -3.30 -0.63
N THR A 46 16.37 -4.09 -1.70
CA THR A 46 15.38 -4.19 -2.76
C THR A 46 14.69 -5.55 -2.66
N ILE A 47 13.39 -5.51 -2.43
CA ILE A 47 12.51 -6.67 -2.32
C ILE A 47 11.75 -6.77 -3.64
N ASN A 48 12.17 -7.70 -4.48
CA ASN A 48 11.49 -8.02 -5.75
C ASN A 48 10.47 -9.12 -5.50
N LEU A 49 9.20 -8.74 -5.43
CA LEU A 49 8.09 -9.62 -5.10
C LEU A 49 7.77 -10.57 -6.24
N LYS A 50 7.53 -11.84 -5.91
CA LYS A 50 7.06 -12.85 -6.87
C LYS A 50 5.63 -12.61 -7.32
N HIS A 51 4.79 -12.18 -6.38
CA HIS A 51 3.36 -11.92 -6.50
C HIS A 51 2.88 -10.99 -5.37
N GLU A 52 1.60 -10.63 -5.36
CA GLU A 52 0.95 -9.84 -4.30
C GLU A 52 1.48 -10.16 -2.89
N LEU A 53 1.94 -9.15 -2.17
CA LEU A 53 2.31 -9.18 -0.76
C LEU A 53 1.06 -8.91 0.07
N ILE A 54 0.39 -9.98 0.52
CA ILE A 54 -0.85 -9.90 1.27
C ILE A 54 -0.56 -9.58 2.74
N PHE A 55 -1.17 -8.52 3.26
CA PHE A 55 -1.03 -8.12 4.65
C PHE A 55 -2.06 -8.79 5.55
N ASN A 56 -1.69 -8.97 6.82
CA ASN A 56 -2.62 -9.19 7.92
C ASN A 56 -2.81 -7.88 8.72
N SER A 57 -3.81 -7.83 9.60
CA SER A 57 -4.09 -6.65 10.45
C SER A 57 -2.96 -6.36 11.45
N TYR A 58 -2.94 -5.14 11.98
CA TYR A 58 -2.02 -4.69 13.04
C TYR A 58 -0.55 -4.76 12.66
N LYS A 59 -0.21 -4.24 11.48
CA LYS A 59 1.17 -4.19 10.97
C LYS A 59 1.63 -2.75 10.83
N THR A 60 2.86 -2.50 11.24
CA THR A 60 3.59 -1.31 10.82
C THR A 60 4.77 -1.78 10.01
N VAL A 61 4.89 -1.34 8.76
CA VAL A 61 6.12 -1.41 7.98
C VAL A 61 6.80 -0.06 8.10
N ASP A 62 7.98 -0.05 8.71
CA ASP A 62 8.74 1.15 9.03
C ASP A 62 10.12 1.07 8.38
N GLY A 63 10.26 1.72 7.23
CA GLY A 63 11.50 1.77 6.47
C GLY A 63 12.52 2.78 7.00
N ARG A 64 12.25 3.51 8.09
CA ARG A 64 13.21 4.50 8.60
C ARG A 64 14.55 3.84 8.97
N GLY A 65 15.64 4.51 8.61
CA GLY A 65 17.00 4.02 8.85
C GLY A 65 17.52 3.06 7.79
N ALA A 66 16.73 2.74 6.75
CA ALA A 66 17.16 1.96 5.60
C ALA A 66 16.52 2.51 4.31
N ASN A 67 17.19 2.31 3.18
CA ASN A 67 16.65 2.57 1.86
C ASN A 67 15.93 1.32 1.34
N VAL A 68 14.60 1.28 1.50
CA VAL A 68 13.79 0.08 1.24
C VAL A 68 12.96 0.25 -0.02
N HIS A 69 13.22 -0.63 -0.99
CA HIS A 69 12.55 -0.66 -2.29
C HIS A 69 11.68 -1.92 -2.38
N ILE A 70 10.41 -1.76 -2.73
CA ILE A 70 9.45 -2.83 -2.97
C ILE A 70 9.02 -2.73 -4.45
N THR A 71 9.24 -3.79 -5.20
CA THR A 71 9.01 -3.81 -6.65
C THR A 71 8.62 -5.20 -7.14
N GLY A 72 8.37 -5.36 -8.44
CA GLY A 72 8.10 -6.65 -9.06
C GLY A 72 6.62 -6.89 -9.27
N ASN A 73 6.15 -8.08 -8.91
CA ASN A 73 4.83 -8.55 -9.30
C ASN A 73 3.79 -8.34 -8.18
N GLY A 74 2.66 -7.73 -8.51
CA GLY A 74 1.49 -7.51 -7.65
C GLY A 74 1.65 -6.40 -6.61
N CYS A 75 2.82 -6.28 -5.96
CA CYS A 75 3.07 -5.33 -4.88
C CYS A 75 2.10 -5.50 -3.69
N ILE A 76 1.61 -4.44 -3.05
CA ILE A 76 1.01 -4.52 -1.71
C ILE A 76 -0.52 -4.67 -1.78
N THR A 77 -1.05 -5.68 -1.09
CA THR A 77 -2.51 -5.91 -0.99
C THR A 77 -2.99 -5.84 0.46
N ILE A 78 -3.86 -4.89 0.76
CA ILE A 78 -4.54 -4.66 2.05
C ILE A 78 -6.03 -4.93 1.86
N GLN A 79 -6.47 -6.16 2.10
CA GLN A 79 -7.85 -6.58 1.84
C GLN A 79 -8.53 -7.12 3.11
N TYR A 80 -9.73 -6.63 3.41
CA TYR A 80 -10.54 -7.09 4.55
C TYR A 80 -9.81 -7.04 5.91
N ILE A 81 -8.91 -6.07 6.09
CA ILE A 81 -8.08 -5.93 7.29
C ILE A 81 -8.16 -4.53 7.89
N THR A 82 -7.55 -4.36 9.06
CA THR A 82 -7.52 -3.08 9.74
C THR A 82 -6.19 -2.79 10.42
N ASN A 83 -5.93 -1.52 10.72
CA ASN A 83 -4.78 -1.05 11.50
C ASN A 83 -3.46 -1.41 10.82
N VAL A 84 -3.22 -0.86 9.64
CA VAL A 84 -1.95 -1.00 8.93
C VAL A 84 -1.30 0.37 8.76
N ILE A 85 0.01 0.44 9.00
CA ILE A 85 0.84 1.61 8.69
C ILE A 85 1.92 1.17 7.71
N ILE A 86 2.09 1.89 6.61
CA ILE A 86 3.21 1.74 5.67
C ILE A 86 3.94 3.08 5.65
N HIS A 87 5.22 3.06 6.04
CA HIS A 87 5.97 4.27 6.26
C HIS A 87 7.41 4.18 5.74
N ASN A 88 7.86 5.24 5.04
CA ASN A 88 9.25 5.41 4.60
C ASN A 88 9.77 4.30 3.68
N VAL A 89 9.00 3.94 2.65
CA VAL A 89 9.38 2.93 1.64
C VAL A 89 9.17 3.45 0.21
N HIS A 90 9.96 2.94 -0.73
CA HIS A 90 9.81 3.20 -2.16
C HIS A 90 9.07 2.03 -2.83
N ILE A 91 7.97 2.26 -3.53
CA ILE A 91 7.17 1.23 -4.20
C ILE A 91 7.03 1.59 -5.68
N TYR A 92 7.54 0.74 -6.58
CA TYR A 92 7.55 1.08 -8.01
C TYR A 92 7.69 -0.13 -8.92
N HIS A 93 7.40 0.05 -10.22
CA HIS A 93 7.44 -1.03 -11.22
C HIS A 93 6.64 -2.26 -10.79
N CYS A 94 5.45 -2.03 -10.24
CA CYS A 94 4.51 -3.08 -9.91
C CYS A 94 3.85 -3.60 -11.19
N LEU A 95 3.86 -4.93 -11.37
CA LEU A 95 3.40 -5.63 -12.56
C LEU A 95 2.20 -6.53 -12.24
N PRO A 96 1.25 -6.73 -13.18
CA PRO A 96 0.16 -7.68 -13.02
C PRO A 96 0.68 -9.10 -12.71
N SER A 97 0.09 -9.78 -11.75
CA SER A 97 0.48 -11.15 -11.42
C SER A 97 -0.66 -11.92 -10.76
N GLY A 98 -0.56 -13.26 -10.68
CA GLY A 98 -1.57 -14.05 -10.01
C GLY A 98 -1.75 -15.41 -10.63
N ASN A 99 -2.96 -15.97 -10.49
CA ASN A 99 -3.28 -17.36 -10.84
C ASN A 99 -2.34 -18.35 -10.13
N VAL A 100 -2.18 -18.13 -8.82
CA VAL A 100 -1.21 -18.82 -7.98
C VAL A 100 -1.73 -18.94 -6.55
N GLN A 101 -1.18 -19.89 -5.80
CA GLN A 101 -1.41 -20.02 -4.37
C GLN A 101 -0.52 -19.03 -3.60
N ILE A 102 -1.12 -18.22 -2.73
CA ILE A 102 -0.40 -17.25 -1.88
C ILE A 102 -0.83 -17.43 -0.43
N ARG A 103 0.13 -17.47 0.49
CA ARG A 103 -0.12 -17.46 1.92
C ARG A 103 -0.55 -16.07 2.38
N SER A 104 -1.69 -15.99 3.06
CA SER A 104 -2.24 -14.74 3.62
C SER A 104 -2.21 -14.69 5.16
N SER A 105 -2.02 -15.84 5.82
CA SER A 105 -1.84 -15.95 7.26
C SER A 105 -0.98 -17.18 7.61
N PRO A 106 -0.56 -17.38 8.87
CA PRO A 106 0.21 -18.57 9.25
C PRO A 106 -0.53 -19.88 8.96
N THR A 107 -1.86 -19.84 8.87
CA THR A 107 -2.72 -21.02 8.70
C THR A 107 -3.47 -21.06 7.37
N HIS A 108 -3.39 -20.03 6.53
CA HIS A 108 -4.17 -19.94 5.29
C HIS A 108 -3.28 -19.68 4.07
N VAL A 109 -3.38 -20.59 3.09
CA VAL A 109 -2.95 -20.41 1.71
C VAL A 109 -4.18 -20.47 0.82
N GLY A 110 -4.34 -19.48 -0.06
CA GLY A 110 -5.49 -19.38 -0.95
C GLY A 110 -5.09 -19.08 -2.39
N TRP A 111 -5.96 -19.48 -3.32
CA TRP A 111 -5.81 -19.12 -4.72
C TRP A 111 -6.07 -17.62 -4.93
N ARG A 112 -5.15 -16.97 -5.64
CA ARG A 112 -5.27 -15.56 -6.03
C ARG A 112 -5.46 -15.47 -7.53
N GLY A 113 -6.48 -14.73 -7.96
CA GLY A 113 -6.68 -14.33 -9.35
C GLY A 113 -5.59 -13.36 -9.80
N ARG A 114 -5.74 -12.81 -11.00
CA ARG A 114 -4.81 -11.82 -11.53
C ARG A 114 -5.03 -10.46 -10.85
N SER A 115 -3.97 -9.85 -10.36
CA SER A 115 -3.90 -8.45 -9.92
C SER A 115 -3.61 -7.53 -11.11
N ASP A 116 -4.02 -6.28 -11.01
CA ASP A 116 -3.85 -5.27 -12.08
C ASP A 116 -2.45 -4.63 -12.06
N GLY A 117 -1.74 -4.74 -10.94
CA GLY A 117 -0.36 -4.30 -10.80
C GLY A 117 -0.22 -2.93 -10.17
N ASP A 118 -1.09 -2.61 -9.21
CA ASP A 118 -1.01 -1.36 -8.45
C ASP A 118 0.19 -1.35 -7.50
N GLY A 119 0.56 -0.16 -7.03
CA GLY A 119 1.52 -0.02 -5.93
C GLY A 119 0.96 -0.58 -4.61
N ILE A 120 -0.18 -0.04 -4.19
CA ILE A 120 -0.89 -0.44 -2.98
C ILE A 120 -2.39 -0.52 -3.28
N SER A 121 -2.97 -1.72 -3.17
CA SER A 121 -4.40 -1.92 -3.35
C SER A 121 -5.09 -2.15 -1.99
N ILE A 122 -6.09 -1.32 -1.67
CA ILE A 122 -6.85 -1.31 -0.41
C ILE A 122 -8.32 -1.64 -0.68
N PHE A 123 -8.77 -2.79 -0.17
CA PHE A 123 -10.13 -3.30 -0.39
C PHE A 123 -10.83 -3.55 0.95
N SER A 124 -12.02 -2.98 1.14
CA SER A 124 -12.88 -3.23 2.31
C SER A 124 -12.12 -3.20 3.65
N SER A 125 -11.22 -2.22 3.79
CA SER A 125 -10.29 -2.12 4.91
C SER A 125 -10.45 -0.80 5.65
N ARG A 126 -9.98 -0.73 6.89
CA ARG A 126 -10.10 0.49 7.70
C ARG A 126 -8.91 0.81 8.58
N ASN A 127 -8.73 2.07 8.92
CA ASN A 127 -7.61 2.54 9.76
C ASN A 127 -6.27 2.20 9.12
N ILE A 128 -6.06 2.71 7.91
CA ILE A 128 -4.82 2.53 7.14
C ILE A 128 -4.12 3.87 7.03
N TRP A 129 -2.81 3.88 7.25
CA TRP A 129 -2.00 5.09 7.13
C TRP A 129 -0.78 4.82 6.24
N ILE A 130 -0.72 5.51 5.10
CA ILE A 130 0.41 5.49 4.19
C ILE A 130 1.10 6.84 4.36
N ASP A 131 2.38 6.83 4.75
CA ASP A 131 3.08 8.06 5.13
C ASP A 131 4.53 8.06 4.67
N HIS A 132 5.04 9.19 4.15
CA HIS A 132 6.43 9.29 3.70
C HIS A 132 6.84 8.18 2.71
N CYS A 133 5.94 7.77 1.82
CA CYS A 133 6.24 6.75 0.82
C CYS A 133 6.46 7.40 -0.55
N ASP A 134 7.36 6.82 -1.34
CA ASP A 134 7.57 7.23 -2.73
C ASP A 134 6.98 6.17 -3.65
N LEU A 135 6.00 6.53 -4.47
CA LEU A 135 5.34 5.61 -5.40
C LEU A 135 5.49 6.08 -6.84
N SER A 136 5.80 5.16 -7.76
CA SER A 136 5.94 5.52 -9.19
C SER A 136 5.87 4.33 -10.13
N LYS A 137 5.50 4.59 -11.39
CA LYS A 137 5.66 3.64 -12.52
C LYS A 137 5.09 2.23 -12.25
N CYS A 138 3.94 2.14 -11.60
CA CYS A 138 3.20 0.89 -11.53
C CYS A 138 2.56 0.58 -12.89
N THR A 139 1.84 -0.54 -13.01
CA THR A 139 1.17 -0.84 -14.29
C THR A 139 -0.20 -0.20 -14.37
N ASP A 140 -0.95 -0.19 -13.27
CA ASP A 140 -2.30 0.35 -13.21
C ASP A 140 -2.39 1.54 -12.25
N GLY A 141 -2.78 1.38 -10.98
CA GLY A 141 -2.82 2.47 -9.99
C GLY A 141 -1.54 2.62 -9.14
N LEU A 142 -1.25 3.80 -8.59
CA LEU A 142 -0.28 3.87 -7.47
C LEU A 142 -0.91 3.42 -6.16
N ILE A 143 -2.09 3.98 -5.82
CA ILE A 143 -2.87 3.58 -4.66
C ILE A 143 -4.35 3.47 -5.02
N ASP A 144 -4.90 2.27 -4.87
CA ASP A 144 -6.32 2.02 -5.07
C ASP A 144 -7.04 1.85 -3.73
N VAL A 145 -8.11 2.62 -3.51
CA VAL A 145 -8.92 2.55 -2.30
C VAL A 145 -10.37 2.32 -2.66
N ILE A 146 -10.83 1.07 -2.50
CA ILE A 146 -12.15 0.66 -3.01
C ILE A 146 -12.92 -0.23 -2.01
N MET A 147 -14.16 -0.59 -2.38
CA MET A 147 -15.01 -1.57 -1.69
C MET A 147 -15.35 -1.22 -0.24
N GLY A 148 -15.77 0.03 0.00
CA GLY A 148 -16.20 0.52 1.31
C GLY A 148 -15.05 0.70 2.31
N SER A 149 -13.82 0.87 1.82
CA SER A 149 -12.68 1.21 2.68
C SER A 149 -12.89 2.56 3.36
N THR A 150 -12.43 2.73 4.60
CA THR A 150 -12.73 3.93 5.40
C THR A 150 -11.62 4.26 6.40
N ALA A 151 -11.51 5.52 6.83
CA ALA A 151 -10.43 5.97 7.72
C ALA A 151 -9.04 5.62 7.15
N ILE A 152 -8.79 6.11 5.94
CA ILE A 152 -7.53 5.95 5.19
C ILE A 152 -6.82 7.30 5.17
N THR A 153 -5.59 7.38 5.67
CA THR A 153 -4.78 8.60 5.64
C THR A 153 -3.58 8.36 4.73
N ILE A 154 -3.31 9.30 3.81
CA ILE A 154 -2.17 9.24 2.89
C ILE A 154 -1.43 10.57 3.00
N SER A 155 -0.37 10.64 3.78
CA SER A 155 0.32 11.90 4.08
C SER A 155 1.79 11.89 3.66
N ASN A 156 2.36 13.06 3.39
CA ASN A 156 3.80 13.25 3.14
C ASN A 156 4.43 12.30 2.11
N SER A 157 3.64 11.78 1.18
CA SER A 157 4.06 10.78 0.21
C SER A 157 4.25 11.43 -1.15
N TYR A 158 5.14 10.88 -1.96
CA TYR A 158 5.54 11.45 -3.24
C TYR A 158 5.15 10.51 -4.39
N PHE A 159 4.25 10.98 -5.25
CA PHE A 159 3.75 10.24 -6.41
C PHE A 159 4.34 10.84 -7.69
N THR A 160 4.95 10.02 -8.53
CA THR A 160 5.52 10.51 -9.81
C THR A 160 5.42 9.53 -10.95
N HIS A 161 5.47 10.05 -12.18
CA HIS A 161 5.58 9.29 -13.42
C HIS A 161 4.48 8.22 -13.54
N HIS A 162 3.23 8.62 -13.32
CA HIS A 162 2.07 7.73 -13.44
C HIS A 162 0.78 8.45 -13.83
N ASP A 163 -0.05 7.79 -14.64
CA ASP A 163 -1.26 8.38 -15.20
C ASP A 163 -2.52 8.14 -14.34
N GLU A 164 -2.53 7.09 -13.50
CA GLU A 164 -3.63 6.76 -12.58
C GLU A 164 -3.08 6.73 -11.14
N VAL A 165 -3.00 7.89 -10.50
CA VAL A 165 -2.31 8.00 -9.20
C VAL A 165 -3.15 7.49 -8.05
N MET A 166 -4.46 7.71 -8.08
CA MET A 166 -5.32 7.30 -6.98
C MET A 166 -6.75 7.06 -7.46
N LEU A 167 -7.22 5.82 -7.38
CA LEU A 167 -8.62 5.48 -7.61
C LEU A 167 -9.38 5.41 -6.27
N LEU A 168 -10.49 6.14 -6.17
CA LEU A 168 -11.34 6.22 -4.98
C LEU A 168 -12.76 5.73 -5.28
N GLY A 169 -12.95 4.41 -5.21
CA GLY A 169 -14.19 3.76 -5.64
C GLY A 169 -14.12 3.31 -7.10
N HIS A 170 -14.68 2.12 -7.37
CA HIS A 170 -14.47 1.42 -8.66
C HIS A 170 -15.74 1.36 -9.53
N VAL A 171 -16.94 1.59 -8.97
CA VAL A 171 -18.21 1.39 -9.70
C VAL A 171 -19.28 2.44 -9.32
N ASP A 172 -19.85 3.10 -10.33
CA ASP A 172 -21.05 3.94 -10.18
C ASP A 172 -22.22 3.14 -9.60
N GLY A 173 -22.72 3.55 -8.43
CA GLY A 173 -23.90 2.96 -7.79
C GLY A 173 -23.63 1.81 -6.80
N ASN A 174 -22.38 1.60 -6.38
CA ASN A 174 -22.06 0.60 -5.36
C ASN A 174 -22.50 1.07 -3.96
N VAL A 175 -23.58 0.48 -3.42
CA VAL A 175 -24.16 0.84 -2.11
C VAL A 175 -23.16 0.77 -0.94
N PRO A 176 -22.19 -0.17 -0.88
CA PRO A 176 -21.12 -0.15 0.14
C PRO A 176 -20.21 1.07 0.11
N ASP A 177 -20.01 1.70 -1.05
CA ASP A 177 -19.16 2.89 -1.20
C ASP A 177 -19.89 4.18 -0.76
N SER A 178 -21.23 4.14 -0.63
CA SER A 178 -22.02 5.27 -0.10
C SER A 178 -21.76 5.58 1.38
N GLY A 179 -21.25 4.60 2.13
CA GLY A 179 -20.86 4.70 3.54
C GLY A 179 -19.37 4.94 3.77
N MET A 180 -18.58 5.07 2.70
CA MET A 180 -17.18 5.45 2.77
C MET A 180 -17.09 6.84 3.39
N GLN A 181 -16.67 6.93 4.65
CA GLN A 181 -16.25 8.21 5.20
C GLN A 181 -14.99 8.61 4.43
N ARG A 182 -15.20 9.54 3.49
CA ARG A 182 -14.20 10.25 2.68
C ARG A 182 -13.29 11.09 3.58
N SER A 183 -12.54 10.42 4.46
CA SER A 183 -11.55 11.03 5.35
C SER A 183 -10.16 10.72 4.82
N ILE A 184 -9.93 10.98 3.52
CA ILE A 184 -8.62 10.87 2.89
C ILE A 184 -7.96 12.23 3.05
N THR A 185 -7.02 12.31 3.98
CA THR A 185 -6.20 13.51 4.16
C THR A 185 -4.95 13.32 3.33
N LEU A 186 -4.79 14.15 2.29
CA LEU A 186 -3.53 14.34 1.56
C LEU A 186 -2.84 15.58 2.12
N GLU A 187 -1.59 15.43 2.57
CA GLU A 187 -0.75 16.58 2.96
C GLU A 187 0.30 16.86 1.86
N LYS A 188 0.59 18.16 1.70
CA LYS A 188 1.13 18.80 0.50
C LYS A 188 2.57 18.37 0.16
N ASP A 189 2.72 17.60 -0.93
CA ASP A 189 3.80 17.65 -1.97
C ASP A 189 3.60 16.53 -3.02
N ALA A 190 2.35 16.07 -3.17
CA ALA A 190 2.06 14.69 -3.53
C ALA A 190 2.23 14.32 -5.00
N CYS A 191 2.28 15.26 -5.96
CA CYS A 191 2.29 14.88 -7.37
C CYS A 191 3.17 15.78 -8.22
N LYS A 192 4.28 15.24 -8.74
CA LYS A 192 5.00 15.81 -9.89
C LYS A 192 4.81 14.87 -11.07
N GLU A 193 4.19 15.37 -12.14
CA GLU A 193 3.93 14.62 -13.38
C GLU A 193 2.92 13.48 -13.25
N CYS A 194 1.75 13.75 -12.66
CA CYS A 194 0.65 12.80 -12.65
C CYS A 194 -0.66 13.40 -13.19
N ARG A 195 -1.42 12.57 -13.90
CA ARG A 195 -2.77 12.86 -14.42
C ARG A 195 -3.78 12.05 -13.56
N GLY A 196 -5.07 12.38 -13.58
CA GLY A 196 -6.14 11.48 -13.09
C GLY A 196 -6.59 11.54 -11.61
N ALA A 197 -6.24 12.53 -10.78
CA ALA A 197 -6.82 12.62 -9.43
C ALA A 197 -8.22 13.29 -9.45
N GLU A 198 -9.29 12.59 -9.08
CA GLU A 198 -10.63 13.19 -8.92
C GLU A 198 -10.62 14.26 -7.80
N GLU A 199 -10.95 15.51 -8.15
CA GLU A 199 -10.83 16.68 -7.26
C GLU A 199 -11.84 16.72 -6.09
N ASP A 200 -12.89 15.88 -6.10
CA ASP A 200 -14.10 16.06 -5.26
C ASP A 200 -14.03 15.41 -3.86
N ILE A 201 -12.90 14.86 -3.43
CA ILE A 201 -12.78 14.07 -2.17
C ILE A 201 -11.77 14.67 -1.17
N PHE A 202 -11.08 15.75 -1.52
CA PHE A 202 -10.00 16.29 -0.69
C PHE A 202 -10.49 17.31 0.35
N THR A 203 -10.31 17.01 1.63
CA THR A 203 -10.19 18.08 2.64
C THR A 203 -8.78 18.65 2.59
N TRP A 204 -8.57 19.68 1.76
CA TRP A 204 -7.34 20.48 1.79
C TRP A 204 -7.29 21.27 3.10
N SER A 205 -6.43 20.92 4.05
CA SER A 205 -6.08 21.86 5.13
C SER A 205 -5.25 23.00 4.52
N THR A 206 -5.81 24.21 4.60
CA THR A 206 -5.33 25.48 4.04
C THR A 206 -3.86 25.82 4.28
N MET A 207 -3.11 26.20 3.23
CA MET A 207 -2.66 27.59 2.98
C MET A 207 -1.94 27.76 1.60
N THR A 208 -2.29 28.87 0.93
CA THR A 208 -1.91 29.45 -0.38
C THR A 208 -0.38 29.66 -0.57
N THR A 209 0.28 29.83 -1.75
CA THR A 209 0.06 30.56 -3.04
C THR A 209 1.03 29.97 -4.14
N PRO A 210 1.29 30.60 -5.32
CA PRO A 210 0.54 30.49 -6.57
C PRO A 210 1.37 29.92 -7.75
N SER A 211 0.66 29.54 -8.82
CA SER A 211 1.14 29.22 -10.18
C SER A 211 1.56 27.77 -10.45
N GLY A 212 0.71 27.10 -11.23
CA GLY A 212 0.98 25.78 -11.81
C GLY A 212 -0.31 25.05 -12.16
N LYS A 213 -1.18 25.70 -12.94
CA LYS A 213 -2.43 25.11 -13.45
C LYS A 213 -2.14 23.79 -14.17
N CYS A 214 -2.99 22.79 -13.96
CA CYS A 214 -3.43 21.88 -15.02
C CYS A 214 -4.94 21.60 -14.85
N MET A 215 -5.71 22.10 -15.81
CA MET A 215 -7.06 21.68 -16.22
C MET A 215 -6.98 21.59 -17.77
N PRO A 216 -7.91 20.92 -18.47
CA PRO A 216 -9.13 20.26 -17.98
C PRO A 216 -9.02 18.74 -17.89
#